data_AF-A0A7W2EFI3-F1
#
_entry.id   AF-A0A7W2EFI3-F1
#
_cell.length_a   1.000
_cell.length_b   1.000
_cell.length_c   1.000
_cell.angle_alpha   90.00
_cell.angle_beta   90.00
_cell.angle_gamma   90.00
#
_symmetry.space_group_name_H-M   'P 1'
#
loop_
_entity.id
_entity.type
_entity.pdbx_description
1 polymer ?
#
loop_
_entity_poly.entity_id
_entity_poly.type
_entity_poly.pdbx_seq_one_letter_code
_entity_poly.pdbx_strand_id
1 'polypeptide(L)' 'MADGAQPVKYSEMVTGKGYFANAGSVSVVLSDGRLVSPLKFKSGPAGWEAEISEGLWVKGGAQ' A
#
# COMPACT_ATOMS: atom_id res chain seq x y z
N MET A 1 1.83 -26.92 -1.62
CA MET A 1 0.57 -26.14 -1.43
C MET A 1 0.77 -24.86 -2.22
N ALA A 2 0.07 -24.71 -3.35
CA ALA A 2 0.22 -23.53 -4.19
C ALA A 2 -0.35 -22.34 -3.43
N ASP A 3 0.52 -21.39 -3.10
CA ASP A 3 0.18 -20.15 -2.42
C ASP A 3 -0.87 -19.43 -3.26
N GLY A 4 -2.12 -19.43 -2.81
CA GLY A 4 -3.26 -18.80 -3.44
C GLY A 4 -3.19 -17.28 -3.31
N ALA A 5 -2.06 -16.69 -3.70
CA ALA A 5 -1.92 -15.25 -3.85
C ALA A 5 -2.85 -14.84 -5.00
N GLN A 6 -4.09 -14.48 -4.66
CA GLN A 6 -4.99 -13.80 -5.56
C GLN A 6 -4.21 -12.66 -6.24
N PRO A 7 -4.38 -12.47 -7.57
CA PRO A 7 -3.64 -11.44 -8.29
C PRO A 7 -3.88 -10.09 -7.61
N VAL A 8 -2.80 -9.49 -7.11
CA VAL A 8 -2.84 -8.17 -6.48
C VAL A 8 -3.28 -7.15 -7.53
N LYS A 9 -4.48 -6.57 -7.37
CA LYS A 9 -4.95 -5.51 -8.25
C LYS A 9 -4.46 -4.16 -7.73
N TYR A 10 -3.47 -3.60 -8.42
CA TYR A 10 -3.04 -2.24 -8.13
C TYR A 10 -4.04 -1.23 -8.68
N SER A 11 -4.23 -0.14 -7.94
CA SER A 11 -5.00 1.00 -8.39
C SER A 11 -4.32 1.66 -9.60
N GLU A 12 -5.10 1.87 -10.66
CA GLU A 12 -4.67 2.60 -11.86
C GLU A 12 -4.86 4.12 -11.71
N MET A 13 -5.67 4.54 -10.74
CA MET A 13 -6.04 5.95 -10.54
C MET A 13 -5.20 6.65 -9.47
N VAL A 14 -4.71 5.90 -8.48
CA VAL A 14 -3.96 6.45 -7.36
C VAL A 14 -2.73 5.61 -7.06
N THR A 15 -1.61 6.29 -6.79
CA THR A 15 -0.36 5.66 -6.37
C THR A 15 -0.01 6.07 -4.95
N GLY A 16 0.87 5.30 -4.31
CA GLY A 16 1.43 5.64 -3.02
C GLY A 16 2.47 6.75 -3.16
N LYS A 17 2.24 7.86 -2.45
CA LYS A 17 3.14 9.03 -2.47
C LYS A 17 4.12 9.04 -1.28
N GLY A 18 3.71 8.46 -0.16
CA GLY A 18 4.53 8.26 1.03
C GLY A 18 3.76 7.51 2.09
N TYR A 19 4.41 7.17 3.20
CA TYR A 19 3.73 6.57 4.35
C TYR A 19 4.32 7.05 5.68
N PHE A 20 3.51 6.95 6.72
CA PHE A 20 3.90 7.22 8.10
C PHE A 20 3.67 5.95 8.91
N ALA A 21 4.65 5.54 9.71
CA ALA A 21 4.51 4.47 10.67
C ALA A 21 4.64 5.06 12.08
N ASN A 22 3.56 4.96 12.88
CA ASN A 22 3.51 5.48 14.25
C ASN A 22 3.03 4.40 15.20
N ALA A 23 3.88 3.99 16.16
CA ALA A 23 3.53 3.13 17.30
C ALA A 23 2.64 1.90 16.95
N GLY A 24 2.89 1.26 15.80
CA GLY A 24 2.15 0.06 15.35
C GLY A 24 1.01 0.33 14.36
N SER A 25 0.72 1.59 14.03
CA SER A 25 -0.20 1.97 12.96
C SER A 25 0.56 2.51 11.75
N VAL A 26 0.14 2.13 10.55
CA VAL A 26 0.65 2.69 9.30
C VAL A 26 -0.45 3.55 8.67
N SER A 27 -0.08 4.68 8.11
CA SER A 27 -0.94 5.51 7.26
C SER A 27 -0.22 5.80 5.97
N VAL A 28 -0.91 5.63 4.84
CA VAL A 28 -0.35 5.86 3.51
C VAL A 28 -0.96 7.12 2.91
N VAL A 29 -0.10 7.96 2.33
CA VAL A 29 -0.47 9.14 1.56
C VAL A 29 -0.60 8.73 0.11
N LEU A 30 -1.77 8.95 -0.46
CA LEU A 30 -2.06 8.67 -1.86
C LEU A 30 -1.71 9.88 -2.73
N SER A 31 -1.54 9.64 -4.03
CA SER A 31 -1.19 10.67 -5.03
C SER A 31 -2.25 11.78 -5.15
N ASP A 32 -3.49 11.49 -4.78
CA ASP A 32 -4.60 12.44 -4.73
C ASP A 32 -4.68 13.23 -3.41
N GLY A 33 -3.71 13.04 -2.52
CA GLY A 33 -3.62 13.74 -1.23
C GLY A 33 -4.44 13.10 -0.11
N ARG A 34 -5.17 12.01 -0.37
CA ARG A 34 -5.85 11.26 0.69
C ARG A 34 -4.84 10.56 1.59
N LEU A 35 -5.19 10.48 2.86
CA LEU A 35 -4.46 9.71 3.86
C LEU A 35 -5.36 8.56 4.29
N VAL A 36 -4.88 7.32 4.15
CA VAL A 36 -5.68 6.14 4.44
C VAL A 36 -4.88 5.17 5.32
N SER A 37 -5.59 4.47 6.20
CA SER A 37 -5.01 3.37 6.99
C SER A 37 -5.16 2.08 6.17
N PRO A 38 -4.07 1.47 5.70
CA PRO A 38 -4.16 0.27 4.90
C PRO A 38 -4.52 -0.95 5.76
N LEU A 39 -5.22 -1.91 5.17
CA LEU A 39 -5.54 -3.21 5.76
C LEU A 39 -4.28 -4.07 5.91
N LYS A 40 -3.40 -4.00 4.90
CA LYS A 40 -2.10 -4.67 4.89
C LYS A 40 -1.05 -3.70 4.37
N PHE A 41 0.14 -3.75 4.95
CA PHE A 41 1.26 -2.94 4.53
C PHE A 41 2.50 -3.82 4.40
N LYS A 42 3.23 -3.64 3.30
CA LYS A 42 4.49 -4.33 3.00
C LYS A 42 5.50 -3.27 2.57
N SER A 43 6.68 -3.27 3.16
CA SER A 43 7.79 -2.39 2.76
C SER A 43 9.05 -3.22 2.50
N GLY A 44 9.83 -2.81 1.51
CA GLY A 44 11.08 -3.46 1.14
C GLY A 44 12.04 -2.50 0.44
N PRO A 45 13.21 -3.00 -0.01
CA PRO A 45 14.26 -2.16 -0.61
C PRO A 45 13.83 -1.45 -1.89
N ALA A 46 12.85 -2.00 -2.61
CA ALA A 46 12.33 -1.46 -3.86
C ALA A 46 11.17 -0.45 -3.66
N GLY A 47 10.72 -0.23 -2.42
CA GLY A 47 9.56 0.60 -2.11
C GLY A 47 8.58 -0.11 -1.20
N TRP A 48 7.31 0.25 -1.30
CA TRP A 48 6.27 -0.27 -0.42
C TRP A 48 4.95 -0.47 -1.16
N GLU A 49 4.12 -1.33 -0.58
CA GLU A 49 2.82 -1.72 -1.10
C GLU A 49 1.81 -1.74 0.05
N ALA A 50 0.61 -1.25 -0.22
CA ALA A 50 -0.41 -1.15 0.79
C ALA A 50 -1.79 -1.52 0.22
N GLU A 51 -2.53 -2.35 0.93
CA GLU A 51 -3.91 -2.68 0.62
C GLU A 51 -4.82 -1.63 1.23
N ILE A 52 -5.43 -0.78 0.42
CA ILE A 52 -6.25 0.36 0.88
C ILE A 52 -7.74 0.04 0.91
N SER A 53 -8.14 -1.07 0.28
CA SER A 53 -9.47 -1.67 0.31
C SER A 53 -9.31 -3.15 -0.06
N GLU A 54 -10.26 -4.02 0.28
CA GLU A 54 -10.17 -5.46 -0.01
C GLU A 54 -9.80 -5.73 -1.48
N GLY A 55 -8.63 -6.32 -1.70
CA GLY A 55 -8.10 -6.62 -3.03
C GLY A 55 -7.57 -5.43 -3.83
N LEU A 56 -7.67 -4.19 -3.32
CA LEU A 56 -7.16 -2.98 -3.97
C LEU A 56 -5.87 -2.50 -3.31
N TRP A 57 -4.79 -2.51 -4.09
CA TRP A 57 -3.46 -2.18 -3.62
C TRP A 57 -2.93 -0.90 -4.25
N VAL A 58 -2.04 -0.23 -3.53
CA VAL A 58 -1.23 0.88 -4.05
C VAL A 58 0.23 0.56 -3.82
N LYS A 59 1.08 1.07 -4.72
CA LYS A 59 2.54 0.99 -4.59
C LYS A 59 3.12 2.39 -4.46
N GLY A 60 4.13 2.55 -3.63
CA GLY A 60 4.95 3.74 -3.56
C GLY A 60 6.42 3.43 -3.70
N GLY A 61 7.19 4.42 -4.11
CA GLY A 61 8.64 4.31 -4.24
C GLY A 61 9.33 4.13 -2.88
N ALA A 62 10.59 3.70 -2.93
CA ALA A 62 11.45 3.78 -1.75
C ALA A 62 11.57 5.24 -1.29
N GLN A 63 11.48 5.45 0.02
CA GLN A 63 11.61 6.75 0.66
C GLN A 63 13.06 7.05 1.01
#